data_AF-A0A531LN54-F1
#
_entry.id   AF-A0A531LN54-F1
#
_cell.length_a   1.000
_cell.length_b   1.000
_cell.length_c   1.000
_cell.angle_alpha   90.00
_cell.angle_beta   90.00
_cell.angle_gamma   90.00
#
_symmetry.space_group_name_H-M   'P 1'
#
loop_
_entity.id
_entity.type
_entity.pdbx_description
1 polymer ?
#
loop_
_entity_poly.entity_id
_entity_poly.type
_entity_poly.pdbx_seq_one_letter_code
_entity_poly.pdbx_strand_id
1 'polypeptide(L)' 'MTTQTGHTEAIAASRVIGTTVYNTQGDSIGSIEDVML' A
#
# COMPACT_ATOMS: atom_id res chain seq x y z
N MET A 1 -14.65 -2.18 7.45
CA MET A 1 -15.24 -3.53 7.62
C MET A 1 -14.36 -4.56 6.93
N THR A 2 -13.96 -5.63 7.63
CA THR A 2 -13.11 -6.72 7.09
C THR A 2 -13.96 -7.89 6.60
N THR A 3 -13.57 -8.56 5.51
CA THR A 3 -14.28 -9.76 5.02
C THR A 3 -13.70 -11.05 5.62
N GLN A 4 -14.48 -12.14 5.53
CA GLN A 4 -14.27 -13.41 6.24
C GLN A 4 -12.97 -14.18 5.88
N THR A 5 -12.18 -13.71 4.92
CA THR A 5 -10.88 -14.31 4.53
C THR A 5 -9.66 -13.56 5.10
N GLY A 6 -9.85 -12.61 6.02
CA GLY A 6 -8.74 -11.94 6.70
C GLY A 6 -8.05 -10.83 5.90
N HIS A 7 -8.61 -10.43 4.76
CA HIS A 7 -8.17 -9.21 4.08
C HIS A 7 -8.80 -8.01 4.78
N THR A 8 -7.99 -7.32 5.57
CA THR A 8 -8.34 -6.03 6.17
C THR A 8 -8.69 -5.06 5.06
N GLU A 9 -9.86 -4.41 5.18
CA GLU A 9 -10.39 -3.29 4.39
C GLU A 9 -9.69 -3.06 3.05
N ALA A 10 -10.33 -3.45 1.95
CA ALA A 10 -9.83 -3.17 0.60
C ALA A 10 -9.43 -1.69 0.51
N ILE A 11 -8.13 -1.43 0.50
CA ILE A 11 -7.59 -0.10 0.32
C ILE A 11 -7.65 0.16 -1.17
N ALA A 12 -8.41 1.17 -1.58
CA ALA A 12 -8.44 1.57 -2.98
C ALA A 12 -7.00 1.83 -3.46
N ALA A 13 -6.63 1.27 -4.61
CA ALA A 13 -5.30 1.47 -5.18
C ALA A 13 -4.96 2.97 -5.33
N SER A 14 -5.97 3.80 -5.63
CA SER A 14 -5.84 5.27 -5.68
C SER A 14 -5.36 5.92 -4.39
N ARG A 15 -5.57 5.29 -3.24
CA ARG A 15 -5.10 5.77 -1.94
C ARG A 15 -3.63 5.39 -1.67
N VAL A 16 -3.14 4.36 -2.36
CA VAL A 16 -1.81 3.77 -2.16
C VAL A 16 -0.81 4.29 -3.21
N ILE A 17 -1.27 4.45 -4.45
CA ILE A 17 -0.49 5.07 -5.52
C ILE A 17 -0.12 6.50 -5.13
N GLY A 18 1.16 6.86 -5.28
CA GLY A 18 1.75 8.14 -4.91
C GLY A 18 2.25 8.24 -3.46
N THR A 19 2.01 7.22 -2.62
CA THR A 19 2.57 7.20 -1.26
C THR A 19 4.07 6.89 -1.29
N THR A 20 4.84 7.54 -0.40
CA THR A 20 6.28 7.30 -0.25
C THR A 20 6.53 6.01 0.50
N VAL A 21 7.37 5.16 -0.07
CA VAL A 21 7.80 3.89 0.53
C VAL A 21 9.10 4.12 1.28
N TYR A 22 9.19 3.56 2.49
CA TYR A 22 10.38 3.61 3.32
C TYR A 22 10.91 2.20 3.57
N ASN A 23 12.22 2.04 3.64
CA ASN A 23 12.84 0.79 4.06
C ASN A 23 12.75 0.60 5.59
N THR A 24 13.20 -0.56 6.09
CA THR A 24 13.21 -0.84 7.54
C THR A 24 14.20 0.01 8.33
N GLN A 25 15.12 0.71 7.65
CA GLN A 25 16.07 1.66 8.25
C GLN A 25 15.48 3.08 8.34
N GLY A 26 14.31 3.33 7.73
CA GLY A 26 13.65 4.63 7.70
C GLY A 26 13.99 5.50 6.50
N ASP A 27 14.77 5.00 5.52
CA ASP A 27 15.10 5.77 4.31
C ASP A 27 13.96 5.67 3.29
N SER A 28 13.65 6.80 2.65
CA SER A 28 12.73 6.83 1.50
C SER A 28 13.35 6.12 0.31
N ILE A 29 12.68 5.09 -0.20
CA ILE A 29 13.14 4.29 -1.33
C ILE A 29 12.39 4.57 -2.63
N GLY A 30 11.36 5.42 -2.59
CA GLY A 30 10.58 5.81 -3.77
C GLY A 30 9.11 6.06 -3.46
N SER A 31 8.31 6.10 -4.51
CA SER A 31 6.84 6.17 -4.45
C SER A 31 6.23 4.90 -5.03
N ILE A 32 4.92 4.72 -4.84
CA ILE A 32 4.16 3.65 -5.49
C ILE A 32 3.56 4.21 -6.78
N GLU A 33 4.00 3.72 -7.94
CA GLU A 33 3.46 4.15 -9.24
C GLU A 33 2.23 3.34 -9.68
N ASP A 34 2.22 2.03 -9.41
CA ASP A 34 1.11 1.14 -9.80
C ASP A 34 1.02 -0.09 -8.88
N VAL A 35 -0.14 -0.77 -8.88
CA VAL A 35 -0.40 -1.97 -8.08
C VAL A 35 -0.90 -3.11 -8.98
N MET A 36 -0.17 -4.22 -9.00
CA MET A 36 -0.59 -5.46 -9.69
C MET A 36 -1.15 -6.49 -8.69
N LEU A 37 -2.18 -7.24 -9.07
CA LEU A 37 -2.87 -8.24 -8.25
C LEU A 37 -2.70 -9.66 -8.82
#